data_AF-A0A2N5YNT9-F1
#
_entry.id   AF-A0A2N5YNT9-F1
#
_cell.length_a   1.000
_cell.length_b   1.000
_cell.length_c   1.000
_cell.angle_alpha   90.00
_cell.angle_beta   90.00
_cell.angle_gamma   90.00
#
_symmetry.space_group_name_H-M   'P 1'
#
loop_
_entity.id
_entity.type
_entity.pdbx_description
1 polymer ?
#
loop_
_entity_poly.entity_id
_entity_poly.type
_entity_poly.pdbx_seq_one_letter_code
_entity_poly.pdbx_strand_id
1 'polypeptide(L)'
;MSNPVFKSIYIYYFSGTGNAKAVAHWIADEIRDDIPNIYIYNIDKDRDIHLPHPGKKSMIGICYPTHGFNAPPIVLKFISALQKGHNQQAFLVNTRAGMKMWKFFTYGLSGIALWLPSFILLLKNYKRIRIRSIDLPSNWIAFHPGIKKSVVKSIVNNWEKVSRKFAKKLLSGEKSYRSLLDLPFDILISPIAVVYYLIGRFFLAKTYIAGNKCTQCDLCIKNCPVGAIRKINDRPFWTYKCESCMRCLNLCPQKAIEVPHLYIGLILLGTSLLSNYAFSEIILPNLDNIELLWQKIVSFLVWNMISLPIYFLVYKITHHLMAIKIISNIITWLSLTHLKFWRRYKFPIKNKD
;
A
#
# COMPACT_ATOMS: atom_id res chain seq x y z
N MET A 1 0.60 -36.20 21.83
CA MET A 1 0.49 -34.77 21.46
C MET A 1 1.88 -34.16 21.54
N SER A 2 2.46 -33.75 20.41
CA SER A 2 3.77 -33.10 20.38
C SER A 2 3.67 -31.73 21.04
N ASN A 3 4.63 -31.39 21.91
CA ASN A 3 4.71 -30.06 22.52
C ASN A 3 4.71 -28.98 21.42
N PRO A 4 3.87 -27.92 21.53
CA PRO A 4 3.80 -26.89 20.51
C PRO A 4 5.16 -26.19 20.37
N VAL A 5 5.62 -26.04 19.12
CA VAL A 5 6.91 -25.41 18.77
C VAL A 5 6.98 -23.97 19.30
N PHE A 6 5.83 -23.31 19.42
CA PHE A 6 5.69 -21.94 19.94
C PHE A 6 4.61 -21.88 21.03
N LYS A 7 4.86 -21.15 22.12
CA LYS A 7 3.88 -20.87 23.17
C LYS A 7 2.98 -19.67 22.84
N SER A 8 3.44 -18.79 21.96
CA SER A 8 2.70 -17.59 21.55
C SER A 8 3.06 -17.13 20.15
N ILE A 9 2.09 -16.57 19.42
CA ILE A 9 2.29 -15.94 18.11
C ILE A 9 1.68 -14.54 18.13
N TYR A 10 2.46 -13.55 17.70
CA TYR A 10 2.06 -12.14 17.64
C TYR A 10 1.96 -11.74 16.17
N ILE A 11 0.75 -11.52 15.68
CA ILE A 11 0.47 -11.16 14.29
C ILE A 11 0.12 -9.68 14.19
N TYR A 12 1.04 -8.91 13.64
CA TYR A 12 0.84 -7.50 13.34
C TYR A 12 0.29 -7.35 11.93
N TYR A 13 -0.61 -6.40 11.71
CA TYR A 13 -1.07 -6.08 10.37
C TYR A 13 -1.26 -4.60 10.13
N PHE A 14 -1.04 -4.20 8.87
CA PHE A 14 -1.50 -2.92 8.33
C PHE A 14 -2.45 -3.20 7.17
N SER A 15 -3.61 -2.55 7.11
CA SER A 15 -4.54 -2.78 6.01
C SER A 15 -5.45 -1.59 5.73
N GLY A 16 -5.32 -0.96 4.56
CA GLY A 16 -6.21 0.12 4.17
C GLY A 16 -7.63 -0.32 3.78
N THR A 17 -7.76 -1.52 3.18
CA THR A 17 -9.01 -1.99 2.57
C THR A 17 -9.53 -3.32 3.12
N GLY A 18 -8.81 -3.92 4.07
CA GLY A 18 -9.21 -5.17 4.74
C GLY A 18 -8.49 -6.43 4.23
N ASN A 19 -7.81 -6.39 3.08
CA ASN A 19 -7.12 -7.56 2.51
C ASN A 19 -6.11 -8.19 3.50
N ALA A 20 -5.09 -7.43 3.90
CA ALA A 20 -4.08 -7.92 4.85
C ALA A 20 -4.65 -8.22 6.25
N LYS A 21 -5.69 -7.49 6.69
CA LYS A 21 -6.41 -7.80 7.92
C LYS A 21 -7.01 -9.21 7.85
N ALA A 22 -7.68 -9.55 6.76
CA ALA A 22 -8.30 -10.86 6.58
C ALA A 22 -7.26 -11.98 6.60
N VAL A 23 -6.11 -11.78 5.94
CA VAL A 23 -5.01 -12.75 5.94
C VAL A 23 -4.46 -13.00 7.34
N ALA A 24 -4.24 -11.94 8.13
CA ALA A 24 -3.81 -12.08 9.53
C ALA A 24 -4.80 -12.94 10.34
N HIS A 25 -6.10 -12.73 10.16
CA HIS A 25 -7.13 -13.49 10.86
C HIS A 25 -7.23 -14.93 10.33
N TRP A 26 -7.15 -15.16 9.03
CA TRP A 26 -7.16 -16.52 8.48
C TRP A 26 -5.99 -17.37 8.96
N ILE A 27 -4.81 -16.77 9.09
CA ILE A 27 -3.63 -17.46 9.65
C ILE A 27 -3.88 -17.77 11.12
N ALA A 28 -4.32 -16.79 11.91
CA ALA A 28 -4.61 -16.98 13.33
C ALA A 28 -5.67 -18.05 13.57
N ASP A 29 -6.78 -18.00 12.84
CA ASP A 29 -7.89 -18.94 12.97
C ASP A 29 -7.48 -20.37 12.61
N GLU A 30 -6.57 -20.55 11.63
CA GLU A 30 -6.15 -21.88 11.18
C GLU A 30 -5.27 -22.62 12.20
N ILE A 31 -4.51 -21.89 13.01
CA ILE A 31 -3.53 -22.45 13.96
C ILE A 31 -3.93 -22.20 15.42
N ARG A 32 -5.16 -21.75 15.66
CA ARG A 32 -5.64 -21.38 17.00
C ARG A 32 -5.66 -22.57 17.95
N ASP A 33 -6.03 -23.74 17.44
CA ASP A 33 -6.11 -24.97 18.25
C ASP A 33 -4.72 -25.53 18.58
N ASP A 34 -3.69 -25.19 17.78
CA ASP A 34 -2.31 -25.64 17.97
C ASP A 34 -1.46 -24.70 18.84
N ILE A 35 -1.87 -23.44 18.99
CA ILE A 35 -1.07 -22.39 19.63
C ILE A 35 -1.85 -21.80 20.82
N PRO A 36 -1.34 -21.95 22.06
CA PRO A 36 -2.07 -21.51 23.25
C PRO A 36 -2.41 -20.01 23.28
N ASN A 37 -1.54 -19.16 22.72
CA ASN A 37 -1.72 -17.71 22.74
C ASN A 37 -1.48 -17.10 21.36
N ILE A 38 -2.52 -16.58 20.72
CA ILE A 38 -2.40 -15.81 19.47
C ILE A 38 -2.90 -14.40 19.70
N TYR A 39 -2.04 -13.42 19.45
CA TYR A 39 -2.36 -12.01 19.55
C TYR A 39 -2.36 -11.38 18.17
N ILE A 40 -3.37 -10.56 17.86
CA ILE A 40 -3.46 -9.87 16.58
C ILE A 40 -3.51 -8.36 16.83
N TYR A 41 -2.56 -7.62 16.27
CA TYR A 41 -2.43 -6.17 16.46
C TYR A 41 -2.53 -5.44 15.13
N ASN A 42 -3.30 -4.35 15.12
CA ASN A 42 -3.30 -3.40 14.02
C ASN A 42 -2.23 -2.33 14.27
N ILE A 43 -1.32 -2.11 13.31
CA ILE A 43 -0.23 -1.14 13.45
C ILE A 43 -0.59 0.27 12.99
N ASP A 44 -1.88 0.54 12.71
CA ASP A 44 -2.38 1.90 12.51
C ASP A 44 -1.98 2.83 13.68
N LYS A 45 -1.90 4.14 13.42
CA LYS A 45 -1.63 5.15 14.46
C LYS A 45 -2.57 5.03 15.66
N ASP A 46 -2.12 5.53 16.80
CA ASP A 46 -2.91 5.68 18.04
C ASP A 46 -3.41 4.33 18.60
N ARG A 47 -2.70 3.24 18.32
CA ARG A 47 -2.97 1.90 18.87
C ARG A 47 -1.88 1.51 19.85
N ASP A 48 -2.29 0.95 20.98
CA ASP A 48 -1.36 0.28 21.89
C ASP A 48 -0.90 -1.04 21.23
N ILE A 49 0.41 -1.20 21.08
CA ILE A 49 1.02 -2.34 20.41
C ILE A 49 1.94 -3.02 21.42
N HIS A 50 1.54 -4.20 21.87
CA HIS A 50 2.38 -5.00 22.75
C HIS A 50 3.37 -5.84 21.94
N LEU A 51 4.66 -5.62 22.18
CA LEU A 51 5.73 -6.43 21.60
C LEU A 51 6.03 -7.63 22.53
N PRO A 52 6.30 -8.84 21.98
CA PRO A 52 6.75 -9.94 22.80
C PRO A 52 8.10 -9.62 23.44
N HIS A 53 8.28 -10.05 24.69
CA HIS A 53 9.59 -10.01 25.33
C HIS A 53 10.55 -10.98 24.60
N PRO A 54 11.78 -10.54 24.26
CA PRO A 54 12.79 -11.40 23.63
C PRO A 54 13.07 -12.67 24.44
N GLY A 55 13.32 -13.80 23.76
CA GLY A 55 13.72 -15.07 24.41
C GLY A 55 12.58 -16.02 24.79
N LYS A 56 11.31 -15.61 24.73
CA LYS A 56 10.17 -16.54 24.86
C LYS A 56 9.98 -17.34 23.57
N LYS A 57 9.61 -18.63 23.65
CA LYS A 57 9.21 -19.49 22.50
C LYS A 57 8.02 -18.87 21.75
N SER A 58 8.30 -17.89 20.91
CA SER A 58 7.30 -17.04 20.27
C SER A 58 7.67 -16.75 18.82
N MET A 59 6.68 -16.42 18.01
CA MET A 59 6.85 -16.05 16.60
C MET A 59 6.20 -14.70 16.33
N ILE A 60 6.82 -13.88 15.48
CA ILE A 60 6.25 -12.62 15.00
C ILE A 60 5.75 -12.80 13.56
N GLY A 61 4.51 -12.43 13.30
CA GLY A 61 3.91 -12.36 11.98
C GLY A 61 3.65 -10.92 11.58
N ILE A 62 3.89 -10.57 10.31
CA ILE A 62 3.55 -9.23 9.80
C ILE A 62 2.81 -9.35 8.47
N CYS A 63 1.56 -8.90 8.45
CA CYS A 63 0.67 -8.95 7.29
C CYS A 63 0.39 -7.54 6.75
N TYR A 64 0.65 -7.26 5.48
CA TYR A 64 0.52 -5.90 4.93
C TYR A 64 0.23 -5.87 3.43
N PRO A 65 -0.30 -4.78 2.85
CA PRO A 65 -0.42 -4.64 1.40
C PRO A 65 0.93 -4.31 0.74
N THR A 66 1.11 -4.72 -0.51
CA THR A 66 2.16 -4.15 -1.38
C THR A 66 1.72 -2.76 -1.84
N HIS A 67 2.54 -1.74 -1.58
CA HIS A 67 2.35 -0.38 -2.07
C HIS A 67 3.48 -0.04 -3.04
N GLY A 68 3.16 0.17 -4.32
CA GLY A 68 4.14 0.48 -5.37
C GLY A 68 5.31 -0.50 -5.41
N PHE A 69 5.01 -1.80 -5.37
CA PHE A 69 6.00 -2.89 -5.35
C PHE A 69 6.99 -2.83 -4.16
N ASN A 70 6.57 -2.19 -3.07
CA ASN A 70 7.34 -2.05 -1.83
C ASN A 70 6.44 -2.32 -0.61
N ALA A 71 7.08 -2.50 0.55
CA ALA A 71 6.39 -2.51 1.81
C ALA A 71 5.98 -1.07 2.18
N PRO A 72 4.78 -0.87 2.76
CA PRO A 72 4.32 0.46 3.16
C PRO A 72 5.28 1.10 4.18
N PRO A 73 5.53 2.42 4.12
CA PRO A 73 6.43 3.09 5.06
C PRO A 73 6.07 2.87 6.53
N ILE A 74 4.79 2.79 6.91
CA ILE A 74 4.33 2.43 8.26
C ILE A 74 4.83 1.06 8.70
N VAL A 75 4.85 0.08 7.79
CA VAL A 75 5.35 -1.28 8.05
C VAL A 75 6.87 -1.28 8.19
N LEU A 76 7.58 -0.59 7.30
CA LEU A 76 9.04 -0.46 7.39
C LEU A 76 9.44 0.24 8.70
N LYS A 77 8.76 1.33 9.07
CA LYS A 77 8.98 2.02 10.35
C LYS A 77 8.73 1.10 11.54
N PHE A 78 7.65 0.32 11.51
CA PHE A 78 7.32 -0.65 12.55
C PHE A 78 8.41 -1.73 12.69
N ILE A 79 8.82 -2.35 11.59
CA ILE A 79 9.85 -3.40 11.58
C ILE A 79 11.20 -2.85 12.08
N SER A 80 11.57 -1.64 11.64
CA SER A 80 12.78 -0.98 12.10
C SER A 80 12.75 -0.68 13.60
N ALA A 81 11.57 -0.42 14.18
CA ALA A 81 11.38 -0.16 15.61
C ALA A 81 11.32 -1.42 16.48
N LEU A 82 11.22 -2.62 15.91
CA LEU A 82 11.24 -3.87 16.69
C LEU A 82 12.54 -4.00 17.51
N GLN A 83 12.48 -4.71 18.63
CA GLN A 83 13.69 -5.08 19.36
C GLN A 83 14.51 -6.11 18.54
N LYS A 84 15.77 -6.34 18.94
CA LYS A 84 16.57 -7.44 18.37
C LYS A 84 15.82 -8.76 18.59
N GLY A 85 15.80 -9.63 17.59
CA GLY A 85 15.01 -10.86 17.59
C GLY A 85 15.60 -11.97 18.46
N HIS A 86 16.90 -11.95 18.78
CA HIS A 86 17.55 -13.03 19.56
C HIS A 86 17.22 -14.43 19.01
N ASN A 87 17.38 -14.64 17.70
CA ASN A 87 17.03 -15.86 16.97
C ASN A 87 15.52 -16.22 16.92
N GLN A 88 14.65 -15.29 17.28
CA GLN A 88 13.20 -15.43 17.14
C GLN A 88 12.80 -15.66 15.67
N GLN A 89 11.77 -16.49 15.48
CA GLN A 89 11.23 -16.78 14.16
C GLN A 89 10.21 -15.72 13.75
N ALA A 90 10.15 -15.45 12.45
CA ALA A 90 9.19 -14.51 11.90
C ALA A 90 8.53 -15.02 10.62
N PHE A 91 7.38 -14.47 10.29
CA PHE A 91 6.80 -14.58 8.97
C PHE A 91 6.31 -13.24 8.44
N LEU A 92 6.39 -13.08 7.11
CA LEU A 92 5.90 -11.91 6.41
C LEU A 92 4.89 -12.34 5.35
N VAL A 93 3.76 -11.66 5.30
CA VAL A 93 2.74 -11.88 4.29
C VAL A 93 2.33 -10.57 3.66
N ASN A 94 2.63 -10.40 2.37
CA ASN A 94 2.13 -9.27 1.64
C ASN A 94 0.87 -9.65 0.85
N THR A 95 -0.09 -8.73 0.76
CA THR A 95 -1.23 -8.84 -0.16
C THR A 95 -0.97 -8.00 -1.39
N ARG A 96 -1.09 -8.59 -2.57
CA ARG A 96 -0.83 -7.94 -3.85
C ARG A 96 -1.99 -8.14 -4.83
N ALA A 97 -2.02 -7.34 -5.90
CA ALA A 97 -3.18 -7.19 -6.79
C ALA A 97 -3.50 -8.44 -7.62
N GLY A 98 -4.26 -9.38 -7.03
CA GLY A 98 -4.79 -10.53 -7.74
C GLY A 98 -5.97 -10.17 -8.63
N MET A 99 -6.03 -10.78 -9.81
CA MET A 99 -7.16 -10.68 -10.73
C MET A 99 -7.66 -12.08 -11.10
N LYS A 100 -8.81 -12.10 -11.78
CA LYS A 100 -9.38 -13.32 -12.34
C LYS A 100 -9.82 -13.04 -13.76
N MET A 101 -9.24 -13.76 -14.71
CA MET A 101 -9.63 -13.75 -16.12
C MET A 101 -10.27 -15.09 -16.43
N TRP A 102 -11.59 -15.09 -16.63
CA TRP A 102 -12.38 -16.30 -16.83
C TRP A 102 -12.17 -17.34 -15.71
N LYS A 103 -11.51 -18.48 -15.99
CA LYS A 103 -11.21 -19.53 -15.00
C LYS A 103 -9.84 -19.39 -14.32
N PHE A 104 -8.98 -18.48 -14.80
CA PHE A 104 -7.60 -18.34 -14.34
C PHE A 104 -7.45 -17.21 -13.32
N PHE A 105 -6.74 -17.50 -12.22
CA PHE A 105 -6.32 -16.50 -11.24
C PHE A 105 -4.92 -16.01 -11.61
N THR A 106 -4.76 -14.71 -11.74
CA THR A 106 -3.45 -14.11 -12.01
C THR A 106 -2.77 -13.70 -10.71
N TYR A 107 -1.44 -13.63 -10.76
CA TYR A 107 -0.61 -13.17 -9.66
C TYR A 107 -0.29 -11.69 -9.85
N GLY A 108 -0.30 -10.94 -8.75
CA GLY A 108 0.29 -9.61 -8.71
C GLY A 108 1.81 -9.70 -8.54
N LEU A 109 2.46 -8.54 -8.50
CA LEU A 109 3.90 -8.43 -8.29
C LEU A 109 4.20 -7.86 -6.90
N SER A 110 5.26 -8.36 -6.27
CA SER A 110 5.70 -7.90 -4.95
C SER A 110 6.80 -6.86 -5.04
N GLY A 111 7.71 -6.97 -6.01
CA GLY A 111 8.95 -6.21 -6.02
C GLY A 111 9.73 -6.47 -4.75
N ILE A 112 10.20 -5.41 -4.10
CA ILE A 112 10.98 -5.52 -2.87
C ILE A 112 10.12 -5.63 -1.60
N ALA A 113 8.79 -5.74 -1.73
CA ALA A 113 7.86 -5.71 -0.60
C ALA A 113 8.04 -6.83 0.43
N LEU A 114 8.56 -7.99 0.05
CA LEU A 114 8.94 -9.05 0.99
C LEU A 114 10.43 -9.01 1.32
N TRP A 115 11.27 -8.70 0.33
CA TRP A 115 12.73 -8.77 0.44
C TRP A 115 13.32 -7.72 1.37
N LEU A 116 12.89 -6.45 1.24
CA LEU A 116 13.40 -5.36 2.08
C LEU A 116 13.04 -5.58 3.57
N PRO A 117 11.78 -5.84 3.95
CA PRO A 117 11.43 -6.22 5.33
C PRO A 117 12.17 -7.45 5.85
N SER A 118 12.35 -8.49 5.01
CA SER A 118 13.10 -9.69 5.38
C SER A 118 14.54 -9.34 5.72
N PHE A 119 15.18 -8.52 4.89
CA PHE A 119 16.54 -8.06 5.11
C PHE A 119 16.69 -7.28 6.42
N ILE A 120 15.77 -6.34 6.70
CA ILE A 120 15.78 -5.59 7.98
C ILE A 120 15.63 -6.54 9.17
N LEU A 121 14.74 -7.53 9.10
CA LEU A 121 14.58 -8.54 10.16
C LEU A 121 15.84 -9.40 10.34
N LEU A 122 16.53 -9.79 9.26
CA LEU A 122 17.81 -10.53 9.34
C LEU A 122 18.87 -9.71 10.07
N LEU A 123 19.02 -8.42 9.73
CA LEU A 123 19.94 -7.50 10.42
C LEU A 123 19.62 -7.35 11.91
N LYS A 124 18.35 -7.51 12.28
CA LYS A 124 17.88 -7.48 13.67
C LYS A 124 17.97 -8.85 14.36
N ASN A 125 18.66 -9.83 13.80
CA ASN A 125 18.87 -11.18 14.34
C ASN A 125 17.58 -12.02 14.50
N TYR A 126 16.60 -11.83 13.61
CA TYR A 126 15.53 -12.80 13.40
C TYR A 126 16.03 -13.92 12.48
N LYS A 127 15.55 -15.16 12.70
CA LYS A 127 15.97 -16.34 11.92
C LYS A 127 14.76 -17.05 11.33
N ARG A 128 14.99 -17.88 10.30
CA ARG A 128 13.94 -18.71 9.66
C ARG A 128 12.71 -17.87 9.24
N ILE A 129 12.95 -16.74 8.60
CA ILE A 129 11.89 -15.83 8.14
C ILE A 129 11.10 -16.50 7.01
N ARG A 130 9.82 -16.79 7.24
CA ARG A 130 8.95 -17.37 6.21
C ARG A 130 8.17 -16.28 5.49
N ILE A 131 8.23 -16.25 4.18
CA ILE A 131 7.58 -15.21 3.38
C ILE A 131 6.53 -15.79 2.46
N ARG A 132 5.40 -15.09 2.28
CA ARG A 132 4.35 -15.51 1.34
C ARG A 132 3.59 -14.32 0.75
N SER A 133 3.46 -14.31 -0.57
CA SER A 133 2.52 -13.42 -1.26
C SER A 133 1.10 -14.01 -1.31
N ILE A 134 0.08 -13.18 -1.08
CA ILE A 134 -1.33 -13.55 -1.22
C ILE A 134 -2.03 -12.59 -2.19
N ASP A 135 -2.49 -13.11 -3.33
CA ASP A 135 -3.03 -12.30 -4.42
C ASP A 135 -4.53 -11.99 -4.25
N LEU A 136 -4.86 -11.23 -3.20
CA LEU A 136 -6.21 -10.72 -2.97
C LEU A 136 -6.62 -9.65 -4.00
N PRO A 137 -7.92 -9.39 -4.19
CA PRO A 137 -8.40 -8.52 -5.27
C PRO A 137 -7.69 -7.16 -5.31
N SER A 138 -7.33 -6.73 -6.51
CA SER A 138 -6.82 -5.39 -6.72
C SER A 138 -7.82 -4.34 -6.21
N ASN A 139 -7.30 -3.38 -5.45
CA ASN A 139 -8.08 -2.39 -4.72
C ASN A 139 -7.53 -0.96 -4.88
N TRP A 140 -6.67 -0.72 -5.87
CA TRP A 140 -6.11 0.60 -6.16
C TRP A 140 -7.12 1.46 -6.94
N ILE A 141 -8.21 1.83 -6.25
CA ILE A 141 -9.36 2.51 -6.84
C ILE A 141 -9.03 3.92 -7.34
N ALA A 142 -7.92 4.50 -6.90
CA ALA A 142 -7.41 5.74 -7.47
C ALA A 142 -6.91 5.59 -8.92
N PHE A 143 -6.60 4.37 -9.38
CA PHE A 143 -6.03 4.11 -10.70
C PHE A 143 -6.96 3.30 -11.61
N HIS A 144 -7.71 2.33 -11.07
CA HIS A 144 -8.62 1.50 -11.84
C HIS A 144 -9.95 1.26 -11.10
N PRO A 145 -11.05 0.95 -11.80
CA PRO A 145 -12.32 0.65 -11.15
C PRO A 145 -12.25 -0.65 -10.34
N GLY A 146 -13.04 -0.74 -9.27
CA GLY A 146 -13.23 -1.98 -8.53
C GLY A 146 -13.90 -3.06 -9.39
N ILE A 147 -13.52 -4.31 -9.18
CA ILE A 147 -14.08 -5.47 -9.89
C ILE A 147 -15.42 -5.93 -9.30
N LYS A 148 -16.16 -6.77 -10.03
CA LYS A 148 -17.48 -7.29 -9.61
C LYS A 148 -17.40 -8.05 -8.28
N LYS A 149 -18.41 -7.93 -7.42
CA LYS A 149 -18.48 -8.60 -6.10
C LYS A 149 -18.31 -10.13 -6.19
N SER A 150 -18.91 -10.77 -7.20
CA SER A 150 -18.77 -12.22 -7.42
C SER A 150 -17.31 -12.62 -7.72
N VAL A 151 -16.60 -11.79 -8.47
CA VAL A 151 -15.18 -11.98 -8.79
C VAL A 151 -14.32 -11.76 -7.53
N VAL A 152 -14.59 -10.70 -6.76
CA VAL A 152 -13.96 -10.47 -5.44
C VAL A 152 -14.10 -11.70 -4.54
N LYS A 153 -15.32 -12.23 -4.39
CA LYS A 153 -15.60 -13.43 -3.56
C LYS A 153 -14.84 -14.64 -4.08
N SER A 154 -14.78 -14.84 -5.40
CA SER A 154 -14.04 -15.96 -6.00
C SER A 154 -12.54 -15.89 -5.74
N ILE A 155 -11.91 -14.71 -5.85
CA ILE A 155 -10.48 -14.51 -5.57
C ILE A 155 -10.21 -14.72 -4.08
N VAL A 156 -11.03 -14.11 -3.22
CA VAL A 156 -10.92 -14.25 -1.76
C VAL A 156 -10.99 -15.72 -1.33
N ASN A 157 -11.97 -16.48 -1.82
CA ASN A 157 -12.12 -17.90 -1.49
C ASN A 157 -10.91 -18.75 -1.92
N ASN A 158 -10.33 -18.45 -3.10
CA ASN A 158 -9.13 -19.14 -3.56
C ASN A 158 -7.93 -18.87 -2.64
N TRP A 159 -7.71 -17.59 -2.31
CA TRP A 159 -6.54 -17.16 -1.57
C TRP A 159 -6.65 -17.36 -0.05
N GLU A 160 -7.86 -17.46 0.50
CA GLU A 160 -8.07 -17.93 1.87
C GLU A 160 -7.52 -19.36 2.04
N LYS A 161 -7.81 -20.27 1.11
CA LYS A 161 -7.29 -21.66 1.14
C LYS A 161 -5.76 -21.68 1.13
N VAL A 162 -5.14 -20.82 0.31
CA VAL A 162 -3.68 -20.71 0.22
C VAL A 162 -3.09 -20.15 1.52
N SER A 163 -3.75 -19.15 2.11
CA SER A 163 -3.36 -18.56 3.40
C SER A 163 -3.39 -19.58 4.53
N ARG A 164 -4.47 -20.39 4.59
CA ARG A 164 -4.63 -21.46 5.58
C ARG A 164 -3.57 -22.57 5.41
N LYS A 165 -3.30 -22.99 4.17
CA LYS A 165 -2.20 -23.92 3.88
C LYS A 165 -0.83 -23.37 4.31
N PHE A 166 -0.60 -22.07 4.14
CA PHE A 166 0.63 -21.43 4.61
C PHE A 166 0.71 -21.46 6.15
N ALA A 167 -0.40 -21.19 6.85
CA ALA A 167 -0.47 -21.22 8.31
C ALA A 167 -0.07 -22.60 8.88
N LYS A 168 -0.57 -23.70 8.31
CA LYS A 168 -0.15 -25.07 8.71
C LYS A 168 1.36 -25.30 8.56
N LYS A 169 1.96 -24.79 7.48
CA LYS A 169 3.40 -24.88 7.24
C LYS A 169 4.25 -24.04 8.20
N LEU A 170 3.66 -23.04 8.85
CA LEU A 170 4.36 -22.30 9.92
C LEU A 170 4.67 -23.23 11.10
N LEU A 171 3.78 -24.19 11.39
CA LEU A 171 3.90 -25.11 12.52
C LEU A 171 4.81 -26.30 12.21
N SER A 172 4.73 -26.89 11.00
CA SER A 172 5.50 -28.10 10.66
C SER A 172 7.00 -27.84 10.46
N GLY A 173 7.44 -26.59 10.42
CA GLY A 173 8.85 -26.26 10.18
C GLY A 173 9.29 -26.41 8.71
N GLU A 174 8.40 -26.86 7.82
CA GLU A 174 8.67 -27.08 6.40
C GLU A 174 9.05 -25.80 5.66
N LYS A 175 10.20 -25.83 4.99
CA LYS A 175 10.67 -24.73 4.15
C LYS A 175 9.65 -24.44 3.04
N SER A 176 9.22 -23.18 2.93
CA SER A 176 8.34 -22.72 1.85
C SER A 176 9.12 -21.84 0.89
N TYR A 177 9.61 -22.43 -0.19
CA TYR A 177 10.38 -21.73 -1.23
C TYR A 177 9.50 -21.07 -2.31
N ARG A 178 8.17 -21.10 -2.18
CA ARG A 178 7.26 -20.63 -3.25
C ARG A 178 7.53 -19.18 -3.65
N SER A 179 7.92 -18.32 -2.70
CA SER A 179 8.22 -16.91 -2.95
C SER A 179 9.55 -16.71 -3.69
N LEU A 180 10.46 -17.69 -3.73
CA LEU A 180 11.67 -17.63 -4.57
C LEU A 180 11.30 -17.62 -6.06
N LEU A 181 10.16 -18.20 -6.44
CA LEU A 181 9.68 -18.20 -7.83
C LEU A 181 9.20 -16.83 -8.30
N ASP A 182 8.91 -15.91 -7.38
CA ASP A 182 8.58 -14.52 -7.70
C ASP A 182 9.84 -13.67 -7.97
N LEU A 183 11.03 -14.14 -7.56
CA LEU A 183 12.27 -13.35 -7.53
C LEU A 183 12.67 -12.73 -8.88
N PRO A 184 12.61 -13.42 -10.04
CA PRO A 184 12.98 -12.81 -11.32
C PRO A 184 12.09 -11.59 -11.64
N PHE A 185 10.79 -11.71 -11.40
CA PHE A 185 9.83 -10.63 -11.63
C PHE A 185 9.95 -9.52 -10.58
N ASP A 186 10.26 -9.88 -9.33
CA ASP A 186 10.49 -8.91 -8.26
C ASP A 186 11.76 -8.08 -8.51
N ILE A 187 12.84 -8.68 -9.03
CA ILE A 187 14.05 -7.96 -9.43
C ILE A 187 13.74 -7.02 -10.59
N LEU A 188 13.06 -7.52 -11.62
CA LEU A 188 12.70 -6.72 -12.80
C LEU A 188 11.90 -5.47 -12.45
N ILE A 189 10.95 -5.57 -11.50
CA ILE A 189 10.10 -4.44 -11.10
C ILE A 189 10.72 -3.57 -9.99
N SER A 190 11.84 -4.01 -9.37
CA SER A 190 12.44 -3.33 -8.21
C SER A 190 12.84 -1.86 -8.45
N PRO A 191 13.29 -1.41 -9.63
CA PRO A 191 13.59 0.01 -9.85
C PRO A 191 12.34 0.90 -9.68
N ILE A 192 11.17 0.42 -10.11
CA ILE A 192 9.90 1.13 -9.95
C ILE A 192 9.55 1.25 -8.46
N ALA A 193 9.88 0.24 -7.64
CA ALA A 193 9.67 0.29 -6.20
C ALA A 193 10.47 1.40 -5.51
N VAL A 194 11.71 1.63 -5.97
CA VAL A 194 12.59 2.69 -5.47
C VAL A 194 12.05 4.06 -5.89
N VAL A 195 11.75 4.25 -7.17
CA VAL A 195 11.19 5.52 -7.68
C VAL A 195 9.85 5.84 -7.00
N TYR A 196 8.99 4.84 -6.81
CA TYR A 196 7.76 5.00 -6.06
C TYR A 196 8.02 5.47 -4.63
N TYR A 197 8.97 4.84 -3.93
CA TYR A 197 9.24 5.15 -2.53
C TYR A 197 9.82 6.56 -2.35
N LEU A 198 10.72 6.99 -3.24
CA LEU A 198 11.39 8.28 -3.15
C LEU A 198 10.55 9.44 -3.70
N ILE A 199 9.73 9.18 -4.73
CA ILE A 199 9.05 10.23 -5.51
C ILE A 199 7.56 9.92 -5.62
N GLY A 200 7.21 8.77 -6.20
CA GLY A 200 5.84 8.46 -6.62
C GLY A 200 4.80 8.53 -5.50
N ARG A 201 5.15 8.11 -4.27
CA ARG A 201 4.23 8.18 -3.12
C ARG A 201 3.84 9.61 -2.76
N PHE A 202 4.74 10.58 -2.94
CA PHE A 202 4.50 11.98 -2.62
C PHE A 202 3.65 12.66 -3.69
N PHE A 203 3.84 12.27 -4.95
CA PHE A 203 2.93 12.64 -6.03
C PHE A 203 1.52 12.07 -5.77
N LEU A 204 1.39 10.77 -5.51
CA LEU A 204 0.10 10.14 -5.23
C LEU A 204 -0.60 10.70 -3.98
N ALA A 205 0.15 11.23 -3.00
CA ALA A 205 -0.44 11.90 -1.85
C ALA A 205 -1.29 13.13 -2.23
N LYS A 206 -1.03 13.74 -3.39
CA LYS A 206 -1.65 14.98 -3.88
C LYS A 206 -2.65 14.74 -5.03
N THR A 207 -3.05 13.50 -5.26
CA THR A 207 -4.07 13.18 -6.26
C THR A 207 -5.49 13.17 -5.70
N TYR A 208 -5.65 13.22 -4.37
CA TYR A 208 -6.94 13.15 -3.70
C TYR A 208 -7.56 14.52 -3.44
N ILE A 209 -8.85 14.62 -3.74
CA ILE A 209 -9.69 15.76 -3.39
C ILE A 209 -10.91 15.29 -2.60
N ALA A 210 -11.51 16.20 -1.84
CA ALA A 210 -12.88 16.06 -1.37
C ALA A 210 -13.79 16.83 -2.33
N GLY A 211 -14.61 16.12 -3.11
CA GLY A 211 -15.57 16.67 -4.06
C GLY A 211 -16.79 17.31 -3.41
N ASN A 212 -17.75 17.73 -4.25
CA ASN A 212 -18.95 18.47 -3.84
C ASN A 212 -19.91 17.69 -2.93
N LYS A 213 -19.82 16.35 -2.88
CA LYS A 213 -20.62 15.48 -1.98
C LYS A 213 -20.07 15.41 -0.55
N CYS A 214 -18.99 16.12 -0.25
CA CYS A 214 -18.37 16.06 1.07
C CYS A 214 -19.26 16.75 2.11
N THR A 215 -19.66 16.01 3.14
CA THR A 215 -20.45 16.52 4.28
C THR A 215 -19.61 16.96 5.47
N GLN A 216 -18.28 17.05 5.30
CA GLN A 216 -17.35 17.47 6.36
C GLN A 216 -17.43 16.64 7.66
N CYS A 217 -17.89 15.38 7.57
CA CYS A 217 -18.02 14.47 8.72
C CYS A 217 -16.69 13.99 9.33
N ASP A 218 -15.56 14.37 8.74
CA ASP A 218 -14.20 14.07 9.21
C ASP A 218 -13.85 12.57 9.38
N LEU A 219 -14.69 11.64 8.89
CA LEU A 219 -14.44 10.19 8.96
C LEU A 219 -13.11 9.80 8.31
N CYS A 220 -12.75 10.41 7.18
CA CYS A 220 -11.48 10.15 6.50
C CYS A 220 -10.27 10.59 7.33
N ILE A 221 -10.38 11.69 8.07
CA ILE A 221 -9.35 12.23 8.96
C ILE A 221 -9.18 11.32 10.17
N LYS A 222 -10.29 11.03 10.87
CA LYS A 222 -10.32 10.20 12.08
C LYS A 222 -9.76 8.79 11.83
N ASN A 223 -10.07 8.20 10.67
CA ASN A 223 -9.67 6.84 10.33
C ASN A 223 -8.38 6.77 9.48
N CYS A 224 -7.65 7.87 9.30
CA CYS A 224 -6.40 7.84 8.54
C CYS A 224 -5.30 7.11 9.34
N PRO A 225 -4.79 5.96 8.88
CA PRO A 225 -3.90 5.10 9.68
C PRO A 225 -2.52 5.70 9.94
N VAL A 226 -2.14 6.74 9.19
CA VAL A 226 -0.84 7.42 9.27
C VAL A 226 -0.99 8.91 9.60
N GLY A 227 -2.21 9.37 9.92
CA GLY A 227 -2.47 10.76 10.29
C GLY A 227 -2.14 11.75 9.16
N ALA A 228 -2.36 11.33 7.92
CA ALA A 228 -1.96 12.07 6.73
C ALA A 228 -2.96 13.11 6.25
N ILE A 229 -4.16 13.17 6.80
CA ILE A 229 -5.22 14.08 6.35
C ILE A 229 -5.43 15.13 7.44
N ARG A 230 -5.36 16.41 7.07
CA ARG A 230 -5.64 17.57 7.94
C ARG A 230 -6.95 18.23 7.50
N LYS A 231 -7.59 18.97 8.41
CA LYS A 231 -8.71 19.85 8.06
C LYS A 231 -8.15 21.23 7.75
N ILE A 232 -8.39 21.74 6.53
CA ILE A 232 -7.99 23.10 6.10
C ILE A 232 -9.18 23.71 5.37
N ASN A 233 -9.66 24.86 5.84
CA ASN A 233 -10.87 25.53 5.33
C ASN A 233 -12.08 24.57 5.28
N ASP A 234 -12.30 23.86 6.39
CA ASP A 234 -13.33 22.83 6.55
C ASP A 234 -13.32 21.68 5.54
N ARG A 235 -12.19 21.48 4.86
CA ARG A 235 -12.02 20.41 3.87
C ARG A 235 -10.84 19.50 4.21
N PRO A 236 -10.93 18.20 3.92
CA PRO A 236 -9.80 17.27 3.99
C PRO A 236 -8.67 17.69 3.05
N PHE A 237 -7.45 17.81 3.59
CA PHE A 237 -6.21 18.10 2.86
C PHE A 237 -5.21 16.97 3.11
N TRP A 238 -4.73 16.33 2.03
CA TRP A 238 -3.79 15.22 2.14
C TRP A 238 -2.36 15.74 2.20
N THR A 239 -1.64 15.39 3.26
CA THR A 239 -0.21 15.69 3.46
C THR A 239 0.68 14.62 2.84
N TYR A 240 1.99 14.88 2.78
CA TYR A 240 2.98 13.92 2.30
C TYR A 240 3.17 12.68 3.17
N LYS A 241 2.52 12.61 4.34
CA LYS A 241 2.42 11.36 5.12
C LYS A 241 1.50 10.33 4.47
N CYS A 242 0.74 10.69 3.43
CA CYS A 242 -0.22 9.78 2.80
C CYS A 242 0.50 8.63 2.11
N GLU A 243 0.09 7.40 2.41
CA GLU A 243 0.65 6.19 1.79
C GLU A 243 -0.23 5.63 0.68
N SER A 244 -1.27 6.35 0.24
CA SER A 244 -2.18 5.89 -0.82
C SER A 244 -2.83 4.52 -0.50
N CYS A 245 -3.15 4.25 0.77
CA CYS A 245 -3.70 2.96 1.21
C CYS A 245 -5.16 2.70 0.83
N MET A 246 -5.82 3.63 0.12
CA MET A 246 -7.21 3.56 -0.32
C MET A 246 -8.29 3.56 0.78
N ARG A 247 -7.93 3.65 2.07
CA ARG A 247 -8.91 3.60 3.17
C ARG A 247 -9.93 4.73 3.11
N CYS A 248 -9.48 5.99 3.07
CA CYS A 248 -10.37 7.16 3.05
C CYS A 248 -11.35 7.13 1.88
N LEU A 249 -10.86 6.72 0.71
CA LEU A 249 -11.61 6.64 -0.53
C LEU A 249 -12.71 5.56 -0.49
N ASN A 250 -12.45 4.41 0.17
CA ASN A 250 -13.44 3.34 0.30
C ASN A 250 -14.37 3.50 1.52
N LEU A 251 -13.93 4.20 2.57
CA LEU A 251 -14.70 4.44 3.79
C LEU A 251 -15.78 5.52 3.63
N CYS A 252 -15.54 6.53 2.78
CA CYS A 252 -16.43 7.69 2.65
C CYS A 252 -17.86 7.27 2.24
N PRO A 253 -18.87 7.49 3.10
CA PRO A 253 -20.25 7.06 2.80
C PRO A 253 -20.84 7.81 1.60
N GLN A 254 -20.46 9.07 1.43
CA GLN A 254 -20.89 9.94 0.33
C GLN A 254 -20.08 9.72 -0.96
N LYS A 255 -19.06 8.84 -0.93
CA LYS A 255 -18.08 8.65 -2.01
C LYS A 255 -17.41 9.95 -2.47
N ALA A 256 -17.32 10.94 -1.60
CA ALA A 256 -16.84 12.29 -1.91
C ALA A 256 -15.32 12.40 -2.09
N ILE A 257 -14.54 11.37 -1.71
CA ILE A 257 -13.10 11.38 -1.91
C ILE A 257 -12.78 10.85 -3.31
N GLU A 258 -12.21 11.71 -4.14
CA GLU A 258 -12.09 11.47 -5.59
C GLU A 258 -10.69 11.76 -6.09
N VAL A 259 -10.38 11.24 -7.29
CA VAL A 259 -9.13 11.51 -8.00
C VAL A 259 -9.47 12.15 -9.35
N PRO A 260 -9.20 13.45 -9.58
CA PRO A 260 -9.57 14.14 -10.80
C PRO A 260 -8.55 13.82 -11.90
N HIS A 261 -8.67 12.65 -12.52
CA HIS A 261 -7.66 12.07 -13.41
C HIS A 261 -7.31 12.98 -14.59
N LEU A 262 -8.32 13.55 -15.27
CA LEU A 262 -8.09 14.41 -16.42
C LEU A 262 -7.41 15.73 -15.97
N TYR A 263 -7.83 16.28 -14.84
CA TYR A 263 -7.18 17.46 -14.25
C TYR A 263 -5.71 17.20 -13.91
N ILE A 264 -5.40 16.06 -13.29
CA ILE A 264 -4.03 15.65 -12.98
C ILE A 264 -3.21 15.44 -14.26
N GLY A 265 -3.81 14.83 -15.29
CA GLY A 265 -3.17 14.63 -16.60
C GLY A 265 -2.79 15.94 -17.27
N LEU A 266 -3.66 16.96 -17.20
CA LEU A 266 -3.38 18.29 -17.72
C LEU A 266 -2.23 18.97 -16.97
N ILE A 267 -2.18 18.85 -15.64
CA ILE A 267 -1.06 19.39 -14.85
C ILE A 267 0.24 18.69 -15.24
N LEU A 268 0.23 17.36 -15.31
CA LEU A 268 1.40 16.57 -15.68
C LEU A 268 1.91 16.90 -17.09
N LEU A 269 1.01 17.11 -18.04
CA LEU A 269 1.36 17.53 -19.39
C LEU A 269 2.03 18.91 -19.35
N GLY A 270 1.42 19.88 -18.68
CA GLY A 270 1.97 21.23 -18.53
C GLY A 270 3.35 21.24 -17.87
N THR A 271 3.53 20.53 -16.75
CA THR A 271 4.83 20.47 -16.07
C THR A 271 5.88 19.73 -16.89
N SER A 272 5.48 18.75 -17.70
CA SER A 272 6.40 18.04 -18.59
C SER A 272 6.88 18.91 -19.73
N LEU A 273 5.99 19.70 -20.36
CA LEU A 273 6.38 20.66 -21.39
C LEU A 273 7.35 21.71 -20.83
N LEU A 274 7.06 22.27 -19.65
CA LEU A 274 7.94 23.24 -19.00
C LEU A 274 9.29 22.64 -18.63
N SER A 275 9.30 21.43 -18.06
CA SER A 275 10.52 20.72 -17.69
C SER A 275 11.39 20.38 -18.91
N ASN A 276 10.76 19.97 -20.01
CA ASN A 276 11.46 19.66 -21.25
C ASN A 276 12.09 20.92 -21.86
N TYR A 277 11.37 22.03 -21.87
CA TYR A 277 11.90 23.33 -22.31
C TYR A 277 13.10 23.78 -21.44
N ALA A 278 12.97 23.69 -20.10
CA ALA A 278 14.07 24.02 -19.20
C ALA A 278 15.29 23.11 -19.43
N PHE A 279 15.08 21.81 -19.68
CA PHE A 279 16.17 20.90 -19.99
C PHE A 279 16.84 21.22 -21.33
N SER A 280 16.08 21.48 -22.40
CA SER A 280 16.64 21.72 -23.74
C SER A 280 17.36 23.05 -23.86
N GLU A 281 16.82 24.12 -23.27
CA GLU A 281 17.36 25.47 -23.47
C GLU A 281 18.42 25.86 -22.43
N ILE A 282 18.34 25.32 -21.22
CA ILE A 282 19.20 25.77 -20.11
C ILE A 282 20.27 24.73 -19.79
N ILE A 283 19.92 23.44 -19.80
CA ILE A 283 20.79 22.40 -19.25
C ILE A 283 21.58 21.72 -20.36
N LEU A 284 20.89 21.23 -21.39
CA LEU A 284 21.51 20.48 -22.49
C LEU A 284 22.67 21.23 -23.18
N PRO A 285 22.62 22.55 -23.42
CA PRO A 285 23.73 23.28 -24.04
C PRO A 285 25.00 23.33 -23.18
N ASN A 286 24.88 23.01 -21.88
CA ASN A 286 25.99 23.00 -20.93
C ASN A 286 26.49 21.57 -20.60
N LEU A 287 25.93 20.54 -21.24
CA LEU A 287 26.29 19.13 -21.02
C LEU A 287 27.15 18.60 -22.17
N ASP A 288 28.31 19.22 -22.40
CA ASP A 288 29.25 18.74 -23.42
C ASP A 288 29.81 17.36 -23.06
N ASN A 289 29.88 16.46 -24.05
CA ASN A 289 30.50 15.12 -23.95
C ASN A 289 29.93 14.17 -22.88
N ILE A 290 28.71 14.41 -22.39
CA ILE A 290 28.04 13.50 -21.44
C ILE A 290 27.33 12.37 -22.20
N GLU A 291 27.53 11.12 -21.74
CA GLU A 291 26.85 9.94 -22.30
C GLU A 291 25.32 10.07 -22.24
N LEU A 292 24.62 9.54 -23.25
CA LEU A 292 23.17 9.61 -23.37
C LEU A 292 22.42 9.10 -22.13
N LEU A 293 22.94 8.07 -21.44
CA LEU A 293 22.34 7.56 -20.21
C LEU A 293 22.32 8.63 -19.12
N TRP A 294 23.45 9.31 -18.92
CA TRP A 294 23.58 10.37 -17.94
C TRP A 294 22.71 11.57 -18.28
N GLN A 295 22.61 11.94 -19.57
CA GLN A 295 21.68 12.98 -20.01
C GLN A 295 20.23 12.65 -19.64
N LYS A 296 19.79 11.39 -19.83
CA LYS A 296 18.44 10.94 -19.44
C LYS A 296 18.23 10.96 -17.93
N ILE A 297 19.25 10.58 -17.15
CA ILE A 297 19.19 10.65 -15.69
C ILE A 297 19.07 12.10 -15.22
N VAL A 298 19.89 13.01 -15.75
CA VAL A 298 19.82 14.45 -15.42
C VAL A 298 18.46 15.02 -15.82
N SER A 299 17.98 14.74 -17.04
CA SER A 299 16.65 15.17 -17.49
C SER A 299 15.54 14.69 -16.55
N PHE A 300 15.59 13.43 -16.12
CA PHE A 300 14.64 12.88 -15.15
C PHE A 300 14.70 13.60 -13.79
N LEU A 301 15.90 13.88 -13.28
CA LEU A 301 16.07 14.59 -12.01
C LEU A 301 15.54 16.03 -12.10
N VAL A 302 15.86 16.74 -13.18
CA VAL A 302 15.38 18.11 -13.46
C VAL A 302 13.85 18.12 -13.54
N TRP A 303 13.26 17.20 -14.29
CA TRP A 303 11.81 17.08 -14.40
C TRP A 303 11.16 16.91 -13.03
N ASN A 304 11.72 16.07 -12.14
CA ASN A 304 11.18 15.89 -10.80
C ASN A 304 11.38 17.12 -9.90
N MET A 305 12.53 17.79 -10.00
CA MET A 305 12.83 19.01 -9.24
C MET A 305 11.90 20.17 -9.59
N ILE A 306 11.46 20.27 -10.84
CA ILE A 306 10.53 21.30 -11.31
C ILE A 306 9.07 20.86 -11.07
N SER A 307 8.73 19.64 -11.46
CA SER A 307 7.33 19.18 -11.49
C SER A 307 6.75 18.98 -10.09
N LEU A 308 7.53 18.45 -9.12
CA LEU A 308 7.00 18.19 -7.78
C LEU A 308 6.60 19.47 -7.01
N PRO A 309 7.43 20.55 -6.96
CA PRO A 309 7.03 21.81 -6.34
C PRO A 309 5.83 22.46 -7.02
N ILE A 310 5.82 22.48 -8.37
CA ILE A 310 4.69 23.04 -9.12
C ILE A 310 3.42 22.25 -8.83
N TYR A 311 3.50 20.92 -8.87
CA TYR A 311 2.35 20.06 -8.57
C TYR A 311 1.81 20.30 -7.15
N PHE A 312 2.69 20.51 -6.16
CA PHE A 312 2.29 20.86 -4.82
C PHE A 312 1.63 22.23 -4.72
N LEU A 313 2.18 23.24 -5.40
CA LEU A 313 1.63 24.59 -5.44
C LEU A 313 0.25 24.58 -6.08
N VAL A 314 0.10 23.95 -7.25
CA VAL A 314 -1.17 23.77 -7.95
C VAL A 314 -2.16 23.03 -7.06
N TYR A 315 -1.75 21.95 -6.38
CA TYR A 315 -2.61 21.25 -5.43
C TYR A 315 -3.11 22.16 -4.31
N LYS A 316 -2.23 23.00 -3.73
CA LYS A 316 -2.60 23.96 -2.69
C LYS A 316 -3.60 24.99 -3.22
N ILE A 317 -3.33 25.59 -4.37
CA ILE A 317 -4.24 26.55 -5.02
C ILE A 317 -5.60 25.90 -5.25
N THR A 318 -5.60 24.71 -5.86
CA THR A 318 -6.82 23.94 -6.13
C THR A 318 -7.61 23.64 -4.88
N HIS A 319 -6.96 23.25 -3.78
CA HIS A 319 -7.65 23.03 -2.51
C HIS A 319 -8.43 24.27 -2.03
N HIS A 320 -7.86 25.47 -2.19
CA HIS A 320 -8.54 26.71 -1.82
C HIS A 320 -9.67 27.03 -2.80
N LEU A 321 -9.41 26.91 -4.11
CA LEU A 321 -10.42 27.15 -5.15
C LEU A 321 -11.61 26.19 -5.06
N MET A 322 -11.42 24.99 -4.52
CA MET A 322 -12.50 24.03 -4.27
C MET A 322 -13.52 24.49 -3.21
N ALA A 323 -13.29 25.60 -2.51
CA ALA A 323 -14.33 26.27 -1.73
C ALA A 323 -15.43 26.86 -2.63
N ILE A 324 -15.10 27.22 -3.88
CA ILE A 324 -16.04 27.75 -4.86
C ILE A 324 -16.80 26.57 -5.50
N LYS A 325 -18.13 26.57 -5.36
CA LYS A 325 -19.01 25.45 -5.79
C LYS A 325 -18.84 25.08 -7.27
N ILE A 326 -18.76 26.08 -8.14
CA ILE A 326 -18.59 25.88 -9.59
C ILE A 326 -17.28 25.17 -9.88
N ILE A 327 -16.17 25.63 -9.29
CA ILE A 327 -14.86 25.01 -9.46
C ILE A 327 -14.84 23.59 -8.89
N SER A 328 -15.40 23.38 -7.69
CA SER A 328 -15.49 22.03 -7.11
C SER A 328 -16.28 21.07 -8.00
N ASN A 329 -17.35 21.53 -8.66
CA ASN A 329 -18.13 20.70 -9.59
C ASN A 329 -17.31 20.34 -10.83
N ILE A 330 -16.62 21.30 -11.44
CA ILE A 330 -15.78 21.08 -12.62
C ILE A 330 -14.69 20.06 -12.30
N ILE A 331 -13.93 20.26 -11.22
CA ILE A 331 -12.82 19.36 -10.87
C ILE A 331 -13.33 17.95 -10.53
N THR A 332 -14.45 17.83 -9.80
CA THR A 332 -15.08 16.52 -9.54
C THR A 332 -15.52 15.84 -10.84
N TRP A 333 -16.06 16.58 -11.81
CA TRP A 333 -16.45 16.03 -13.11
C TRP A 333 -15.25 15.48 -13.91
N LEU A 334 -14.06 16.04 -13.73
CA LEU A 334 -12.81 15.53 -14.32
C LEU A 334 -12.29 14.24 -13.64
N SER A 335 -13.00 13.70 -12.64
CA SER A 335 -12.63 12.46 -11.95
C SER A 335 -13.22 11.21 -12.57
N LEU A 336 -12.42 10.25 -13.01
CA LEU A 336 -12.97 8.94 -13.39
C LEU A 336 -13.63 8.21 -12.21
N THR A 337 -13.24 8.53 -10.96
CA THR A 337 -13.80 7.86 -9.77
C THR A 337 -15.23 8.27 -9.42
N HIS A 338 -15.75 9.35 -9.99
CA HIS A 338 -17.15 9.75 -9.80
C HIS A 338 -18.11 8.92 -10.67
N LEU A 339 -17.60 8.29 -11.74
CA LEU A 339 -18.39 7.56 -12.73
C LEU A 339 -19.07 6.33 -12.10
N LYS A 340 -20.32 6.05 -12.49
CA LYS A 340 -21.13 4.95 -11.91
C LYS A 340 -20.46 3.57 -12.04
N PHE A 341 -19.75 3.31 -13.13
CA PHE A 341 -19.05 2.04 -13.34
C PHE A 341 -17.74 1.93 -12.54
N TRP A 342 -17.22 3.04 -12.01
CA TRP A 342 -16.01 3.09 -11.20
C TRP A 342 -16.31 2.66 -9.76
N ARG A 343 -16.46 1.35 -9.58
CA ARG A 343 -16.85 0.75 -8.30
C ARG A 343 -15.80 1.01 -7.23
N ARG A 344 -16.24 1.29 -6.01
CA ARG A 344 -15.38 1.24 -4.81
C ARG A 344 -15.12 -0.21 -4.42
N TYR A 345 -13.99 -0.46 -3.78
CA TYR A 345 -13.67 -1.78 -3.25
C TYR A 345 -14.18 -1.92 -1.82
N LYS A 346 -14.84 -3.04 -1.53
CA LYS A 346 -15.17 -3.46 -0.17
C LYS A 346 -14.76 -4.91 -0.01
N PHE A 347 -13.99 -5.19 1.04
CA PHE A 347 -13.68 -6.57 1.40
C PHE A 347 -14.99 -7.31 1.71
N PRO A 348 -15.18 -8.54 1.22
CA PRO A 348 -16.37 -9.31 1.54
C PRO A 348 -16.35 -9.69 3.02
N ILE A 349 -17.27 -9.12 3.79
CA ILE A 349 -17.52 -9.59 5.16
C ILE A 349 -18.22 -10.95 5.00
N LYS A 350 -17.69 -12.01 5.61
CA LYS A 350 -18.48 -13.22 5.81
C LYS A 350 -19.58 -12.78 6.79
N ASN A 351 -20.84 -12.82 6.37
CA ASN A 351 -21.93 -12.83 7.33
C ASN A 351 -21.68 -14.07 8.21
N LYS A 352 -21.09 -13.84 9.37
CA LYS A 352 -21.12 -14.75 10.49
C LYS A 352 -21.90 -13.95 11.53
N ASP A 353 -23.17 -14.33 11.61
CA ASP A 353 -24.18 -14.04 12.61
C ASP A 353 -24.57 -12.56 12.82
#